data_AF-A0A5E3X5N0-F1
#
_entry.id   AF-A0A5E3X5N0-F1
#
_cell.length_a   1.000
_cell.length_b   1.000
_cell.length_c   1.000
_cell.angle_alpha   90.00
_cell.angle_beta   90.00
_cell.angle_gamma   90.00
#
_symmetry.space_group_name_H-M   'P 1'
#
loop_
_entity.id
_entity.type
_entity.pdbx_description
1 polymer ?
#
loop_
_entity_poly.entity_id
_entity_poly.type
_entity_poly.pdbx_seq_one_letter_code
_entity_poly.pdbx_strand_id
1 'polypeptide(L)'
;MSLTSSVSCTLLFSITQVEPVRADPSGGMDRVADLAEITTRIRMTINKKAELRRAIARDKSAEFKTVNGVEAERVLQKVDVTPRANFRFDFFELEIPETLGNLTKLRDGIDLEKVVVITGYGEVAPWGSSQPEFFRDYDPKHNIFHQENELLHGLEPLEVTGDEAERFKREHADRCYIRVGEGGQCRQTAGQLPTGWSVGRYGIPDDMIPRIDRVSLWALASMAEAPKKSGITDPYKLYEHVHAPEVGIGPGMGGLYGDDVQGPPRRDGGAGVFSHSLLLATR
;
A
#
# COMPACT_ATOMS: atom_id res chain seq x y z
N MET A 1 28.50 17.41 3.37
CA MET A 1 29.18 16.80 4.54
C MET A 1 28.93 17.71 5.73
N SER A 2 28.26 17.22 6.78
CA SER A 2 28.00 18.00 8.00
C SER A 2 29.27 18.03 8.86
N LEU A 3 29.58 19.17 9.50
CA LEU A 3 30.76 19.30 10.39
C LEU A 3 30.77 18.24 11.52
N THR A 4 29.59 17.75 11.92
CA THR A 4 29.42 16.66 12.88
C THR A 4 30.03 15.33 12.40
N SER A 5 30.03 15.05 11.09
CA SER A 5 30.66 13.84 10.55
C SER A 5 32.19 13.95 10.50
N SER A 6 32.74 15.16 10.52
CA SER A 6 34.19 15.40 10.49
C SER A 6 34.86 15.15 11.84
N VAL A 7 34.12 15.22 12.94
CA VAL A 7 34.63 14.94 14.30
C VAL A 7 34.84 13.43 14.50
N SER A 8 34.12 12.59 13.74
CA SER A 8 34.30 11.13 13.69
C SER A 8 35.52 10.69 12.86
N CYS A 9 36.33 11.63 12.37
CA CYS A 9 37.56 11.31 11.65
C CYS A 9 38.51 10.51 12.55
N THR A 10 39.11 9.46 12.00
CA THR A 10 39.99 8.51 12.70
C THR A 10 41.15 9.19 13.43
N LEU A 11 41.60 10.34 12.90
CA LEU A 11 42.66 11.16 13.51
C LEU A 11 42.21 11.86 14.81
N LEU A 12 40.99 12.40 14.85
CA LEU A 12 40.45 13.02 16.07
C LEU A 12 40.10 11.97 17.12
N PHE A 13 39.63 10.79 16.69
CA PHE A 13 39.30 9.69 17.60
C PHE A 13 40.49 9.25 18.45
N SER A 14 41.68 9.10 17.86
CA SER A 14 42.90 8.76 18.59
C SER A 14 43.33 9.82 19.61
N ILE A 15 43.11 11.11 19.31
CA ILE A 15 43.44 12.22 20.23
C ILE A 15 42.46 12.25 21.41
N THR A 16 41.16 12.03 21.15
CA THR A 16 40.12 11.99 22.20
C THR A 16 40.26 10.84 23.19
N GLN A 17 41.03 9.78 22.85
CA GLN A 17 41.34 8.68 23.77
C GLN A 17 42.34 9.08 24.86
N VAL A 18 43.14 10.14 24.63
CA VAL A 18 44.19 10.60 25.55
C VAL A 18 43.70 11.78 26.39
N GLU A 19 42.98 12.72 25.77
CA GLU A 19 42.50 13.94 26.42
C GLU A 19 41.16 14.42 25.87
N PRO A 20 40.33 15.12 26.68
CA PRO A 20 39.08 15.68 26.20
C PRO A 20 39.32 16.83 25.22
N VAL A 21 38.87 16.68 23.98
CA VAL A 21 38.97 17.71 22.94
C VAL A 21 37.74 18.64 23.00
N ARG A 22 37.98 19.95 23.15
CA ARG A 22 36.94 20.98 23.01
C ARG A 22 36.97 21.56 21.60
N ALA A 23 36.06 21.11 20.75
CA ALA A 23 35.79 21.74 19.46
C ALA A 23 34.79 22.89 19.66
N ASP A 24 35.09 24.08 19.14
CA ASP A 24 34.15 25.20 19.10
C ASP A 24 33.55 25.38 17.69
N PRO A 25 32.35 24.84 17.43
CA PRO A 25 31.66 25.00 16.15
C PRO A 25 30.87 26.32 16.05
N SER A 26 31.06 27.28 16.97
CA SER A 26 30.27 28.51 17.04
C SER A 26 30.41 29.43 15.82
N GLY A 27 31.39 29.19 14.95
CA GLY A 27 31.66 30.05 13.78
C GLY A 27 32.14 31.46 14.17
N GLY A 28 32.70 31.62 15.37
CA GLY A 28 33.21 32.90 15.86
C GLY A 28 32.14 33.82 16.44
N MET A 29 30.95 33.30 16.77
CA MET A 29 29.86 34.08 17.37
C MET A 29 30.23 34.68 18.74
N ASP A 30 31.18 34.05 19.45
CA ASP A 30 31.73 34.51 20.73
C ASP A 30 32.51 35.84 20.61
N ARG A 31 32.95 36.23 19.40
CA ARG A 31 33.70 37.48 19.17
C ARG A 31 32.80 38.72 19.09
N VAL A 32 31.48 38.55 19.13
CA VAL A 32 30.50 39.63 18.98
C VAL A 32 30.00 40.05 20.36
N ALA A 33 30.42 41.24 20.81
CA ALA A 33 29.88 41.86 22.01
C ALA A 33 28.38 42.18 21.83
N ASP A 34 27.60 42.02 22.90
CA ASP A 34 26.16 42.32 22.94
C ASP A 34 25.33 41.64 21.84
N LEU A 35 25.65 40.37 21.55
CA LEU A 35 24.99 39.57 20.52
C LEU A 35 23.45 39.54 20.66
N ALA A 36 22.94 39.48 21.89
CA ALA A 36 21.50 39.48 22.15
C ALA A 36 20.81 40.77 21.66
N GLU A 37 21.45 41.93 21.84
CA GLU A 37 20.93 43.21 21.36
C GLU A 37 21.02 43.31 19.84
N ILE A 38 22.17 42.93 19.26
CA ILE A 38 22.39 42.98 17.81
C ILE A 38 21.39 42.08 17.08
N THR A 39 21.19 40.85 17.56
CA THR A 39 20.23 39.91 16.96
C THR A 39 18.79 40.40 17.08
N THR A 40 18.43 40.98 18.22
CA THR A 40 17.11 41.59 18.42
C THR A 40 16.89 42.76 17.47
N ARG A 41 17.87 43.65 17.34
CA ARG A 41 17.84 44.80 16.41
C ARG A 41 17.72 44.35 14.95
N ILE A 42 18.47 43.34 14.54
CA ILE A 42 18.40 42.78 13.17
C ILE A 42 17.02 42.17 12.92
N ARG A 43 16.49 41.36 13.85
CA ARG A 43 15.14 40.79 13.75
C ARG A 43 14.07 41.88 13.64
N MET A 44 14.15 42.92 14.47
CA MET A 44 13.25 44.07 14.42
C MET A 44 13.35 44.80 13.07
N THR A 45 14.55 45.01 12.54
CA THR A 45 14.77 45.67 11.24
C THR A 45 14.18 44.85 10.09
N ILE A 46 14.40 43.53 10.12
CA ILE A 46 13.85 42.60 9.11
C ILE A 46 12.33 42.60 9.17
N ASN A 47 11.75 42.48 10.37
CA ASN A 47 10.30 42.45 10.54
C ASN A 47 9.67 43.79 10.13
N LYS A 48 10.24 44.92 10.53
CA LYS A 48 9.77 46.26 10.13
C LYS A 48 9.83 46.45 8.61
N LYS A 49 10.90 45.99 7.96
CA LYS A 49 11.02 46.04 6.48
C LYS A 49 10.01 45.10 5.80
N ALA A 50 9.76 43.92 6.37
CA ALA A 50 8.77 42.98 5.86
C ALA A 50 7.34 43.52 6.02
N GLU A 51 7.01 44.09 7.17
CA GLU A 51 5.73 44.75 7.44
C GLU A 51 5.49 45.92 6.49
N LEU A 52 6.48 46.79 6.33
CA LEU A 52 6.40 47.91 5.38
C LEU A 52 6.14 47.42 3.95
N ARG A 53 6.87 46.38 3.51
CA ARG A 53 6.68 45.80 2.16
C ARG A 53 5.31 45.15 2.00
N ARG A 54 4.80 44.46 3.03
CA ARG A 54 3.44 43.89 3.01
C ARG A 54 2.37 44.99 2.97
N ALA A 55 2.53 46.07 3.73
CA ALA A 55 1.63 47.21 3.71
C ALA A 55 1.60 47.86 2.33
N ILE A 56 2.77 48.19 1.75
CA ILE A 56 2.88 48.74 0.40
C ILE A 56 2.27 47.79 -0.64
N ALA A 57 2.47 46.47 -0.52
CA ALA A 57 1.89 45.51 -1.46
C ALA A 57 0.35 45.47 -1.37
N ARG A 58 -0.22 45.55 -0.17
CA ARG A 58 -1.68 45.65 0.02
C ARG A 58 -2.23 46.95 -0.57
N ASP A 59 -1.59 48.08 -0.30
CA ASP A 59 -2.02 49.38 -0.81
C ASP A 59 -1.98 49.41 -2.34
N LYS A 60 -0.87 48.94 -2.94
CA LYS A 60 -0.76 48.81 -4.39
C LYS A 60 -1.82 47.89 -5.00
N SER A 61 -2.19 46.81 -4.31
CA SER A 61 -3.26 45.92 -4.80
C SER A 61 -4.63 46.59 -4.78
N ALA A 62 -4.92 47.39 -3.74
CA ALA A 62 -6.18 48.15 -3.63
C ALA A 62 -6.24 49.32 -4.64
N GLU A 63 -5.12 50.01 -4.83
CA GLU A 63 -4.99 51.08 -5.83
C GLU A 63 -5.21 50.54 -7.24
N PHE A 64 -4.54 49.43 -7.59
CA PHE A 64 -4.71 48.77 -8.89
C PHE A 64 -6.17 48.38 -9.15
N LYS A 65 -6.86 47.83 -8.13
CA LYS A 65 -8.27 47.47 -8.21
C LYS A 65 -9.18 48.68 -8.43
N THR A 66 -8.86 49.82 -7.82
CA THR A 66 -9.64 51.05 -7.93
C THR A 66 -9.47 51.70 -9.31
N VAL A 67 -8.24 51.71 -9.84
CA VAL A 67 -7.91 52.34 -11.13
C VAL A 67 -8.41 51.49 -12.31
N ASN A 68 -8.19 50.18 -12.27
CA ASN A 68 -8.46 49.29 -13.41
C ASN A 68 -9.79 48.53 -13.28
N GLY A 69 -10.47 48.61 -12.14
CA GLY A 69 -11.70 47.89 -11.86
C GLY A 69 -11.50 46.41 -11.48
N VAL A 70 -12.61 45.76 -11.12
CA VAL A 70 -12.64 44.38 -10.59
C VAL A 70 -12.37 43.34 -11.68
N GLU A 71 -12.64 43.66 -12.95
CA GLU A 71 -12.44 42.75 -14.08
C GLU A 71 -10.97 42.52 -14.38
N ALA A 72 -10.13 43.56 -14.26
CA ALA A 72 -8.68 43.45 -14.44
C ALA A 72 -8.02 42.56 -13.37
N GLU A 73 -8.57 42.53 -12.15
CA GLU A 73 -8.10 41.66 -11.06
C GLU A 73 -8.41 40.18 -11.34
N ARG A 74 -9.59 39.88 -11.91
CA ARG A 74 -9.99 38.49 -12.25
C ARG A 74 -9.07 37.84 -13.28
N VAL A 75 -8.53 38.61 -14.23
CA VAL A 75 -7.59 38.10 -15.23
C VAL A 75 -6.25 37.67 -14.60
N LEU A 76 -5.85 38.31 -13.49
CA LEU A 76 -4.62 37.97 -12.75
C LEU A 76 -4.81 36.81 -11.78
N GLN A 77 -6.05 36.47 -11.43
CA GLN A 77 -6.36 35.38 -10.53
C GLN A 77 -6.18 34.04 -11.25
N LYS A 78 -5.11 33.32 -10.91
CA LYS A 78 -4.94 31.93 -11.36
C LYS A 78 -5.96 31.05 -10.62
N VAL A 79 -6.77 30.31 -11.38
CA VAL A 79 -7.64 29.27 -10.84
C VAL A 79 -6.80 28.03 -10.61
N ASP A 80 -6.64 27.65 -9.35
CA ASP A 80 -5.98 26.39 -8.99
C ASP A 80 -7.00 25.25 -9.02
N VAL A 81 -6.71 24.20 -9.78
CA VAL A 81 -7.59 23.04 -9.90
C VAL A 81 -7.06 21.97 -8.98
N THR A 82 -7.74 21.80 -7.84
CA THR A 82 -7.42 20.71 -6.91
C THR A 82 -7.82 19.36 -7.53
N PRO A 83 -6.91 18.38 -7.62
CA PRO A 83 -7.25 17.06 -8.14
C PRO A 83 -8.27 16.39 -7.21
N ARG A 84 -9.30 15.79 -7.82
CA ARG A 84 -10.32 14.99 -7.12
C ARG A 84 -10.15 13.53 -7.51
N ALA A 85 -10.47 12.63 -6.59
CA ALA A 85 -10.51 11.21 -6.88
C ALA A 85 -11.56 10.96 -7.97
N ASN A 86 -11.13 10.31 -9.06
CA ASN A 86 -11.99 9.87 -10.14
C ASN A 86 -11.79 8.36 -10.29
N PHE A 87 -12.47 7.58 -9.45
CA PHE A 87 -12.36 6.13 -9.50
C PHE A 87 -12.90 5.62 -10.83
N ARG A 88 -12.02 4.97 -11.60
CA ARG A 88 -12.37 4.35 -12.87
C ARG A 88 -12.36 2.84 -12.74
N PHE A 89 -13.25 2.21 -13.49
CA PHE A 89 -13.20 0.78 -13.76
C PHE A 89 -12.63 0.64 -15.16
N ASP A 90 -11.30 0.64 -15.23
CA ASP A 90 -10.62 0.52 -16.51
C ASP A 90 -10.66 -0.94 -16.96
N PHE A 91 -11.29 -1.16 -18.11
CA PHE A 91 -11.18 -2.42 -18.83
C PHE A 91 -9.88 -2.42 -19.62
N PHE A 92 -9.39 -3.62 -19.96
CA PHE A 92 -8.21 -3.75 -20.80
C PHE A 92 -8.44 -3.04 -22.16
N GLU A 93 -7.47 -2.22 -22.56
CA GLU A 93 -7.49 -1.61 -23.88
C GLU A 93 -7.33 -2.72 -24.92
N LEU A 94 -8.32 -2.84 -25.81
CA LEU A 94 -8.28 -3.84 -26.88
C LEU A 94 -7.38 -3.32 -28.00
N GLU A 95 -6.33 -4.08 -28.31
CA GLU A 95 -5.47 -3.80 -29.46
C GLU A 95 -6.23 -3.98 -30.77
N ILE A 96 -5.86 -3.19 -31.77
CA ILE A 96 -6.43 -3.26 -33.11
C ILE A 96 -6.08 -4.63 -33.73
N PRO A 97 -7.00 -5.31 -34.45
CA PRO A 97 -6.78 -6.64 -35.01
C PRO A 97 -5.52 -6.79 -35.88
N GLU A 98 -5.03 -5.70 -36.47
CA GLU A 98 -3.83 -5.66 -37.30
C GLU A 98 -2.54 -5.91 -36.50
N THR A 99 -2.49 -5.49 -35.24
CA THR A 99 -1.35 -5.69 -34.32
C THR A 99 -1.21 -7.15 -33.90
N LEU A 100 -2.31 -7.90 -33.88
CA LEU A 100 -2.38 -9.31 -33.50
C LEU A 100 -1.98 -10.28 -34.62
N GLY A 101 -1.27 -9.80 -35.65
CA GLY A 101 -0.86 -10.60 -36.81
C GLY A 101 -0.12 -11.91 -36.45
N ASN A 102 0.57 -11.97 -35.31
CA ASN A 102 1.23 -13.18 -34.82
C ASN A 102 0.25 -14.31 -34.42
N LEU A 103 -0.99 -13.97 -34.06
CA LEU A 103 -2.03 -14.91 -33.60
C LEU A 103 -2.88 -15.46 -34.75
N THR A 104 -2.69 -15.00 -36.00
CA THR A 104 -3.41 -15.56 -37.16
C THR A 104 -3.16 -17.05 -37.36
N LYS A 105 -2.03 -17.56 -36.88
CA LYS A 105 -1.69 -19.00 -36.86
C LYS A 105 -2.61 -19.84 -35.98
N LEU A 106 -3.31 -19.23 -35.03
CA LEU A 106 -4.17 -19.90 -34.05
C LEU A 106 -5.67 -19.77 -34.38
N ARG A 107 -6.04 -19.05 -35.44
CA ARG A 107 -7.43 -18.67 -35.77
C ARG A 107 -8.37 -19.86 -35.93
N ASP A 108 -7.86 -20.97 -36.46
CA ASP A 108 -8.65 -22.18 -36.75
C ASP A 108 -8.14 -23.41 -35.96
N GLY A 109 -7.18 -23.21 -35.05
CA GLY A 109 -6.54 -24.30 -34.28
C GLY A 109 -7.08 -24.47 -32.87
N ILE A 110 -7.90 -23.54 -32.40
CA ILE A 110 -8.39 -23.50 -31.01
C ILE A 110 -9.92 -23.47 -31.02
N ASP A 111 -10.51 -24.45 -30.34
CA ASP A 111 -11.94 -24.50 -30.07
C ASP A 111 -12.27 -23.54 -28.92
N LEU A 112 -12.90 -22.41 -29.23
CA LEU A 112 -13.20 -21.35 -28.26
C LEU A 112 -14.19 -21.79 -27.19
N GLU A 113 -15.04 -22.79 -27.44
CA GLU A 113 -15.99 -23.34 -26.45
C GLU A 113 -15.30 -24.14 -25.34
N LYS A 114 -14.01 -24.45 -25.50
CA LYS A 114 -13.20 -25.15 -24.49
C LYS A 114 -12.20 -24.23 -23.81
N VAL A 115 -12.08 -22.97 -24.25
CA VAL A 115 -11.10 -22.03 -23.71
C VAL A 115 -11.73 -21.27 -22.56
N VAL A 116 -11.27 -21.57 -21.35
CA VAL A 116 -11.70 -20.84 -20.15
C VAL A 116 -11.02 -19.47 -20.12
N VAL A 117 -11.82 -18.42 -20.07
CA VAL A 117 -11.34 -17.03 -19.96
C VAL A 117 -11.77 -16.43 -18.64
N ILE A 118 -10.87 -15.67 -18.01
CA ILE A 118 -11.19 -14.88 -16.82
C ILE A 118 -11.75 -13.55 -17.30
N THR A 119 -13.05 -13.32 -17.05
CA THR A 119 -13.74 -12.10 -17.48
C THR A 119 -13.72 -11.01 -16.42
N GLY A 120 -13.63 -11.40 -15.14
CA GLY A 120 -13.59 -10.48 -14.01
C GLY A 120 -13.15 -11.19 -12.74
N TYR A 121 -12.61 -10.41 -11.81
CA TYR A 121 -12.13 -10.90 -10.52
C TYR A 121 -12.40 -9.89 -9.40
N GLY A 122 -12.69 -10.38 -8.20
CA GLY A 122 -12.96 -9.58 -7.01
C GLY A 122 -12.23 -10.17 -5.81
N GLU A 123 -11.79 -9.32 -4.89
CA GLU A 123 -11.02 -9.78 -3.73
C GLU A 123 -11.29 -8.93 -2.50
N VAL A 124 -11.33 -9.58 -1.34
CA VAL A 124 -11.23 -8.93 -0.04
C VAL A 124 -9.97 -9.44 0.65
N ALA A 125 -9.02 -8.53 0.87
CA ALA A 125 -7.70 -8.85 1.40
C ALA A 125 -7.19 -7.78 2.38
N PRO A 126 -6.05 -8.02 3.07
CA PRO A 126 -5.44 -7.05 3.98
C PRO A 126 -5.18 -5.66 3.35
N TRP A 127 -5.07 -5.62 2.03
CA TRP A 127 -4.87 -4.40 1.25
C TRP A 127 -6.16 -3.83 0.65
N GLY A 128 -7.33 -4.33 1.07
CA GLY A 128 -8.63 -3.90 0.58
C GLY A 128 -9.09 -4.69 -0.65
N SER A 129 -9.68 -3.98 -1.61
CA SER A 129 -10.17 -4.53 -2.88
C SER A 129 -9.03 -4.74 -3.87
N SER A 130 -9.25 -5.58 -4.88
CA SER A 130 -8.28 -5.89 -5.95
C SER A 130 -8.04 -4.75 -6.96
N GLN A 131 -8.11 -3.49 -6.53
CA GLN A 131 -7.93 -2.33 -7.39
C GLN A 131 -6.43 -2.17 -7.71
N PRO A 132 -6.04 -2.03 -8.98
CA PRO A 132 -4.64 -2.07 -9.41
C PRO A 132 -3.78 -0.95 -8.81
N GLU A 133 -4.39 0.13 -8.31
CA GLU A 133 -3.68 1.21 -7.62
C GLU A 133 -2.99 0.77 -6.32
N PHE A 134 -3.37 -0.38 -5.75
CA PHE A 134 -2.67 -1.02 -4.63
C PHE A 134 -1.53 -1.96 -5.05
N PHE A 135 -1.45 -2.36 -6.33
CA PHE A 135 -0.43 -3.23 -6.90
C PHE A 135 0.74 -2.44 -7.52
N ARG A 136 1.07 -1.28 -6.96
CA ARG A 136 2.06 -0.33 -7.52
C ARG A 136 3.50 -0.86 -7.59
N ASP A 137 3.78 -2.04 -7.04
CA ASP A 137 5.13 -2.61 -7.01
C ASP A 137 5.30 -3.88 -7.87
N TYR A 138 4.31 -4.25 -8.71
CA TYR A 138 4.49 -5.34 -9.68
C TYR A 138 5.21 -4.85 -10.94
N ASP A 139 6.52 -5.09 -11.02
CA ASP A 139 7.32 -4.82 -12.22
C ASP A 139 7.40 -6.09 -13.11
N PRO A 140 6.77 -6.12 -14.30
CA PRO A 140 6.83 -7.27 -15.20
C PRO A 140 8.23 -7.57 -15.75
N LYS A 141 9.20 -6.64 -15.62
CA LYS A 141 10.61 -6.88 -15.96
C LYS A 141 11.41 -7.53 -14.82
N HIS A 142 10.89 -7.48 -13.59
CA HIS A 142 11.48 -8.09 -12.41
C HIS A 142 10.51 -9.11 -11.81
N ASN A 143 10.25 -10.16 -12.57
CA ASN A 143 9.46 -11.27 -12.07
C ASN A 143 10.31 -12.06 -11.05
N ILE A 144 9.80 -12.24 -9.83
CA ILE A 144 10.51 -12.97 -8.78
C ILE A 144 10.43 -14.46 -9.11
N PHE A 145 11.58 -15.06 -9.47
CA PHE A 145 11.72 -16.50 -9.66
C PHE A 145 12.46 -17.09 -8.46
N HIS A 146 11.90 -18.12 -7.84
CA HIS A 146 12.59 -18.88 -6.79
C HIS A 146 13.48 -19.94 -7.46
N GLN A 147 14.78 -19.88 -7.18
CA GLN A 147 15.74 -20.91 -7.57
C GLN A 147 16.21 -21.65 -6.32
N GLU A 148 16.10 -22.98 -6.33
CA GLU A 148 16.66 -23.84 -5.29
C GLU A 148 18.18 -23.95 -5.48
N ASN A 149 18.95 -23.49 -4.50
CA ASN A 149 20.41 -23.53 -4.50
C ASN A 149 20.91 -24.26 -3.25
N GLU A 150 21.94 -25.10 -3.41
CA GLU A 150 22.62 -25.72 -2.26
C GLU A 150 23.57 -24.72 -1.58
N LEU A 151 23.53 -24.67 -0.25
CA LEU A 151 24.40 -23.79 0.53
C LEU A 151 25.81 -24.38 0.63
N LEU A 152 26.81 -23.65 0.12
CA LEU A 152 28.23 -24.04 0.21
C LEU A 152 28.87 -23.67 1.56
N HIS A 153 28.28 -22.74 2.30
CA HIS A 153 28.78 -22.25 3.59
C HIS A 153 27.63 -21.99 4.56
N GLY A 154 27.94 -21.97 5.86
CA GLY A 154 26.97 -21.69 6.91
C GLY A 154 26.47 -20.24 6.84
N LEU A 155 25.16 -20.07 6.94
CA LEU A 155 24.50 -18.76 7.00
C LEU A 155 24.60 -18.15 8.41
N GLU A 156 24.39 -16.84 8.49
CA GLU A 156 24.29 -16.14 9.77
C GLU A 156 23.07 -16.61 10.58
N PRO A 157 23.15 -16.65 11.93
CA PRO A 157 22.01 -17.03 12.77
C PRO A 157 20.84 -16.06 12.61
N LEU A 158 19.64 -16.62 12.43
CA LEU A 158 18.38 -15.88 12.37
C LEU A 158 17.55 -16.12 13.63
N GLU A 159 16.98 -15.06 14.20
CA GLU A 159 16.04 -15.16 15.31
C GLU A 159 14.64 -15.51 14.79
N VAL A 160 14.10 -16.64 15.27
CA VAL A 160 12.77 -17.14 14.89
C VAL A 160 12.03 -17.61 16.14
N THR A 161 10.71 -17.83 16.02
CA THR A 161 9.93 -18.39 17.13
C THR A 161 10.30 -19.85 17.41
N GLY A 162 10.09 -20.32 18.65
CA GLY A 162 10.42 -21.70 19.04
C GLY A 162 9.75 -22.75 18.14
N ASP A 163 8.47 -22.57 17.85
CA ASP A 163 7.72 -23.47 16.96
C ASP A 163 8.26 -23.47 15.52
N GLU A 164 8.71 -22.32 15.01
CA GLU A 164 9.31 -22.22 13.68
C GLU A 164 10.71 -22.83 13.65
N ALA A 165 11.50 -22.68 14.72
CA ALA A 165 12.80 -23.32 14.86
C ALA A 165 12.65 -24.85 14.82
N GLU A 166 11.66 -25.41 15.52
CA GLU A 166 11.36 -26.84 15.48
C GLU A 166 10.89 -27.30 14.10
N ARG A 167 10.08 -26.49 13.41
CA ARG A 167 9.67 -26.78 12.02
C ARG A 167 10.88 -26.81 11.07
N PHE A 168 11.75 -25.80 11.16
CA PHE A 168 12.98 -25.70 10.37
C PHE A 168 13.91 -26.89 10.65
N LYS A 169 14.00 -27.32 11.90
CA LYS A 169 14.80 -28.48 12.31
C LYS A 169 14.22 -29.80 11.82
N ARG A 170 12.90 -29.90 11.67
CA ARG A 170 12.25 -31.06 11.05
C ARG A 170 12.52 -31.12 9.55
N GLU A 171 12.45 -29.98 8.86
CA GLU A 171 12.65 -29.90 7.41
C GLU A 171 14.11 -30.09 7.00
N HIS A 172 15.06 -29.53 7.76
CA HIS A 172 16.48 -29.52 7.40
C HIS A 172 17.38 -30.43 8.26
N ALA A 173 16.81 -31.13 9.25
CA ALA A 173 17.46 -32.14 10.09
C ALA A 173 18.87 -31.72 10.53
N ASP A 174 19.90 -32.45 10.11
CA ASP A 174 21.29 -32.30 10.56
C ASP A 174 21.98 -31.04 9.98
N ARG A 175 21.35 -30.36 9.01
CA ARG A 175 21.92 -29.19 8.32
C ARG A 175 21.70 -27.86 9.05
N CYS A 176 20.94 -27.85 10.15
CA CYS A 176 20.68 -26.65 10.95
C CYS A 176 20.84 -26.93 12.45
N TYR A 177 21.13 -25.91 13.26
CA TYR A 177 21.22 -26.01 14.71
C TYR A 177 20.40 -24.89 15.37
N ILE A 178 19.71 -25.20 16.47
CA ILE A 178 18.89 -24.25 17.22
C ILE A 178 19.68 -23.79 18.44
N ARG A 179 19.67 -22.49 18.72
CA ARG A 179 20.12 -21.90 19.99
C ARG A 179 18.98 -21.11 20.61
N VAL A 180 18.75 -21.29 21.91
CA VAL A 180 17.73 -20.54 22.64
C VAL A 180 18.34 -19.20 23.06
N GLY A 181 17.84 -18.10 22.48
CA GLY A 181 18.13 -16.74 22.93
C GLY A 181 17.10 -16.24 23.94
N GLU A 182 17.48 -15.34 24.84
CA GLU A 182 16.55 -14.62 25.72
C GLU A 182 15.82 -13.53 24.91
N GLY A 183 14.82 -13.94 24.13
CA GLY A 183 14.05 -13.05 23.24
C GLY A 183 12.54 -13.32 23.34
N GLY A 184 11.75 -12.25 23.45
CA GLY A 184 10.30 -12.29 23.59
C GLY A 184 9.55 -12.90 22.40
N GLN A 185 8.41 -13.50 22.69
CA GLN A 185 7.54 -14.27 21.79
C GLN A 185 7.08 -13.46 20.57
N CYS A 186 7.60 -13.76 19.38
CA CYS A 186 7.26 -13.07 18.14
C CYS A 186 6.22 -13.83 17.28
N ARG A 187 4.96 -13.90 17.72
CA ARG A 187 3.81 -14.20 16.84
C ARG A 187 2.81 -13.06 16.84
N GLN A 188 3.28 -11.86 16.48
CA GLN A 188 2.49 -10.63 16.61
C GLN A 188 1.91 -10.10 15.29
N THR A 189 2.16 -10.78 14.17
CA THR A 189 1.83 -10.23 12.85
C THR A 189 1.00 -11.19 12.03
N ALA A 190 -0.22 -10.77 11.70
CA ALA A 190 -1.10 -11.42 10.74
C ALA A 190 -1.63 -10.38 9.76
N GLY A 191 -1.86 -10.78 8.52
CA GLY A 191 -2.54 -9.94 7.52
C GLY A 191 -4.02 -9.79 7.88
N GLN A 192 -4.37 -8.71 8.59
CA GLN A 192 -5.75 -8.37 8.90
C GLN A 192 -6.33 -7.47 7.81
N LEU A 193 -7.65 -7.53 7.61
CA LEU A 193 -8.34 -6.54 6.78
C LEU A 193 -8.08 -5.11 7.30
N PRO A 194 -8.10 -4.09 6.41
CA PRO A 194 -7.90 -2.71 6.82
C PRO A 194 -8.82 -2.33 7.98
N THR A 195 -8.26 -1.67 9.00
CA THR A 195 -9.03 -1.25 10.17
C THR A 195 -10.20 -0.37 9.73
N GLY A 196 -11.41 -0.71 10.19
CA GLY A 196 -12.66 -0.02 9.79
C GLY A 196 -13.33 -0.58 8.53
N TRP A 197 -12.79 -1.62 7.91
CA TRP A 197 -13.48 -2.38 6.86
C TRP A 197 -14.78 -2.98 7.42
N SER A 198 -15.88 -2.82 6.68
CA SER A 198 -17.20 -3.28 7.11
C SER A 198 -18.04 -3.67 5.90
N VAL A 199 -18.61 -4.88 5.93
CA VAL A 199 -19.42 -5.44 4.84
C VAL A 199 -20.70 -4.62 4.56
N GLY A 200 -21.26 -3.94 5.57
CA GLY A 200 -22.43 -3.08 5.39
C GLY A 200 -22.22 -1.95 4.36
N ARG A 201 -20.97 -1.53 4.09
CA ARG A 201 -20.66 -0.56 3.02
C ARG A 201 -20.93 -1.10 1.61
N TYR A 202 -21.00 -2.43 1.45
CA TYR A 202 -21.36 -3.10 0.20
C TYR A 202 -22.89 -3.26 0.04
N GLY A 203 -23.69 -2.75 0.99
CA GLY A 203 -25.16 -2.80 0.91
C GLY A 203 -25.78 -4.07 1.51
N ILE A 204 -25.01 -4.86 2.26
CA ILE A 204 -25.55 -6.01 3.01
C ILE A 204 -26.37 -5.49 4.20
N PRO A 205 -27.63 -5.92 4.37
CA PRO A 205 -28.46 -5.53 5.50
C PRO A 205 -27.85 -5.90 6.87
N ASP A 206 -27.97 -5.00 7.85
CA ASP A 206 -27.38 -5.17 9.19
C ASP A 206 -27.93 -6.39 9.95
N ASP A 207 -29.13 -6.85 9.62
CA ASP A 207 -29.75 -8.04 10.22
C ASP A 207 -29.18 -9.36 9.70
N MET A 208 -28.55 -9.35 8.52
CA MET A 208 -27.88 -10.51 7.92
C MET A 208 -26.43 -10.67 8.41
N ILE A 209 -25.72 -9.57 8.64
CA ILE A 209 -24.32 -9.56 9.07
C ILE A 209 -24.04 -10.47 10.29
N PRO A 210 -24.83 -10.47 11.38
CA PRO A 210 -24.57 -11.34 12.52
C PRO A 210 -24.98 -12.80 12.29
N ARG A 211 -25.77 -13.10 11.24
CA ARG A 211 -26.28 -14.46 10.96
C ARG A 211 -25.38 -15.25 10.02
N ILE A 212 -24.65 -14.56 9.16
CA ILE A 212 -23.77 -15.15 8.15
C ILE A 212 -22.35 -15.21 8.74
N ASP A 213 -21.63 -16.29 8.47
CA ASP A 213 -20.24 -16.40 8.89
C ASP A 213 -19.36 -15.36 8.17
N ARG A 214 -18.25 -14.99 8.82
CA ARG A 214 -17.36 -13.93 8.30
C ARG A 214 -16.76 -14.28 6.93
N VAL A 215 -16.49 -15.55 6.66
CA VAL A 215 -15.90 -16.00 5.40
C VAL A 215 -16.90 -15.82 4.25
N SER A 216 -18.16 -16.19 4.48
CA SER A 216 -19.25 -15.95 3.53
C SER A 216 -19.50 -14.46 3.30
N LEU A 217 -19.39 -13.62 4.33
CA LEU A 217 -19.48 -12.17 4.16
C LEU A 217 -18.35 -11.60 3.28
N TRP A 218 -17.13 -12.11 3.41
CA TRP A 218 -16.01 -11.75 2.53
C TRP A 218 -16.24 -12.25 1.11
N ALA A 219 -16.73 -13.48 0.94
CA ALA A 219 -17.07 -14.04 -0.35
C ALA A 219 -18.19 -13.23 -1.05
N LEU A 220 -19.20 -12.78 -0.31
CA LEU A 220 -20.27 -11.91 -0.85
C LEU A 220 -19.73 -10.55 -1.31
N ALA A 221 -18.82 -9.95 -0.55
CA ALA A 221 -18.18 -8.69 -0.95
C ALA A 221 -17.31 -8.88 -2.21
N SER A 222 -16.50 -9.93 -2.29
CA SER A 222 -15.73 -10.28 -3.50
C SER A 222 -16.65 -10.57 -4.69
N MET A 223 -17.79 -11.23 -4.46
CA MET A 223 -18.81 -11.54 -5.47
C MET A 223 -19.55 -10.29 -5.97
N ALA A 224 -19.70 -9.26 -5.16
CA ALA A 224 -20.25 -7.98 -5.63
C ALA A 224 -19.28 -7.26 -6.59
N GLU A 225 -17.97 -7.45 -6.40
CA GLU A 225 -16.94 -6.80 -7.21
C GLU A 225 -16.67 -7.53 -8.54
N ALA A 226 -16.60 -8.87 -8.54
CA ALA A 226 -16.14 -9.62 -9.71
C ALA A 226 -17.00 -9.42 -10.98
N PRO A 227 -18.35 -9.50 -10.94
CA PRO A 227 -19.21 -9.22 -12.09
C PRO A 227 -19.13 -7.77 -12.54
N LYS A 228 -19.00 -6.83 -11.59
CA LYS A 228 -18.86 -5.41 -11.92
C LYS A 228 -17.57 -5.15 -12.71
N LYS A 229 -16.48 -5.86 -12.40
CA LYS A 229 -15.23 -5.81 -13.16
C LYS A 229 -15.29 -6.53 -14.52
N SER A 230 -16.21 -7.47 -14.72
CA SER A 230 -16.47 -8.06 -16.04
C SER A 230 -17.48 -7.24 -16.87
N GLY A 231 -17.96 -6.10 -16.35
CA GLY A 231 -18.97 -5.27 -17.01
C GLY A 231 -20.40 -5.78 -16.85
N ILE A 232 -20.62 -6.80 -16.03
CA ILE A 232 -21.93 -7.36 -15.70
C ILE A 232 -22.47 -6.62 -14.48
N THR A 233 -23.36 -5.66 -14.73
CA THR A 233 -24.01 -4.89 -13.65
C THR A 233 -25.12 -5.66 -12.95
N ASP A 234 -25.78 -6.55 -13.68
CA ASP A 234 -26.89 -7.39 -13.20
C ASP A 234 -26.53 -8.86 -13.47
N PRO A 235 -26.36 -9.70 -12.42
CA PRO A 235 -26.07 -11.11 -12.58
C PRO A 235 -27.10 -11.87 -13.42
N TYR A 236 -28.36 -11.45 -13.43
CA TYR A 236 -29.41 -12.14 -14.19
C TYR A 236 -29.22 -12.04 -15.70
N LYS A 237 -28.44 -11.08 -16.21
CA LYS A 237 -28.07 -11.00 -17.63
C LYS A 237 -27.34 -12.23 -18.14
N LEU A 238 -26.68 -12.98 -17.25
CA LEU A 238 -26.03 -14.24 -17.61
C LEU A 238 -27.05 -15.25 -18.16
N TYR A 239 -28.28 -15.24 -17.65
CA TYR A 239 -29.33 -16.18 -18.06
C TYR A 239 -29.91 -15.90 -19.45
N GLU A 240 -29.62 -14.73 -20.04
CA GLU A 240 -29.97 -14.43 -21.43
C GLU A 240 -29.07 -15.20 -22.40
N HIS A 241 -27.85 -15.55 -21.98
CA HIS A 241 -26.82 -16.17 -22.82
C HIS A 241 -26.53 -17.62 -22.45
N VAL A 242 -26.73 -18.00 -21.19
CA VAL A 242 -26.32 -19.29 -20.62
C VAL A 242 -27.48 -19.87 -19.82
N HIS A 243 -27.70 -21.19 -19.89
CA HIS A 243 -28.76 -21.82 -19.11
C HIS A 243 -28.40 -21.81 -17.61
N ALA A 244 -29.39 -21.64 -16.72
CA ALA A 244 -29.16 -21.54 -15.27
C ALA A 244 -28.23 -22.59 -14.63
N PRO A 245 -28.31 -23.91 -14.94
CA PRO A 245 -27.42 -24.93 -14.38
C PRO A 245 -25.98 -24.89 -14.92
N GLU A 246 -25.71 -24.13 -15.98
CA GLU A 246 -24.36 -23.98 -16.54
C GLU A 246 -23.59 -22.83 -15.88
N VAL A 247 -24.26 -22.01 -15.06
CA VAL A 247 -23.65 -20.93 -14.30
C VAL A 247 -23.23 -21.44 -12.92
N GLY A 248 -21.92 -21.63 -12.74
CA GLY A 248 -21.32 -21.96 -11.44
C GLY A 248 -20.67 -20.73 -10.82
N ILE A 249 -20.99 -20.46 -9.56
CA ILE A 249 -20.32 -19.43 -8.75
C ILE A 249 -19.85 -20.09 -7.47
N GLY A 250 -18.56 -20.03 -7.18
CA GLY A 250 -18.01 -20.63 -5.98
C GLY A 250 -16.75 -19.90 -5.51
N PRO A 251 -16.54 -19.73 -4.20
CA PRO A 251 -15.32 -19.12 -3.68
C PRO A 251 -14.10 -19.99 -4.06
N GLY A 252 -12.98 -19.35 -4.40
CA GLY A 252 -11.75 -20.06 -4.76
C GLY A 252 -11.18 -20.95 -3.65
N MET A 253 -11.50 -20.61 -2.38
CA MET A 253 -11.23 -21.38 -1.16
C MET A 253 -12.28 -20.99 -0.11
N GLY A 254 -12.94 -21.95 0.55
CA GLY A 254 -14.02 -21.65 1.51
C GLY A 254 -14.06 -22.59 2.72
N GLY A 255 -14.01 -21.98 3.92
CA GLY A 255 -14.60 -22.50 5.17
C GLY A 255 -13.72 -23.35 6.10
N LEU A 256 -12.98 -22.71 7.03
CA LEU A 256 -12.39 -23.40 8.20
C LEU A 256 -13.15 -23.13 9.51
N TYR A 257 -14.19 -22.29 9.51
CA TYR A 257 -14.91 -21.86 10.72
C TYR A 257 -16.31 -22.49 10.84
N GLY A 258 -16.42 -23.79 10.56
CA GLY A 258 -17.66 -24.56 10.74
C GLY A 258 -17.88 -25.12 12.15
N ASP A 259 -16.81 -25.32 12.94
CA ASP A 259 -16.87 -26.20 14.13
C ASP A 259 -16.66 -25.52 15.51
N ASP A 260 -16.60 -24.19 15.60
CA ASP A 260 -16.27 -23.47 16.85
C ASP A 260 -17.46 -22.78 17.55
N VAL A 261 -18.67 -23.36 17.50
CA VAL A 261 -19.87 -22.78 18.15
C VAL A 261 -20.14 -23.31 19.58
N GLN A 262 -19.24 -24.09 20.20
CA GLN A 262 -19.44 -24.60 21.57
C GLN A 262 -18.32 -24.32 22.59
N GLY A 263 -17.39 -23.40 22.32
CA GLY A 263 -16.33 -23.02 23.26
C GLY A 263 -16.35 -21.53 23.65
N PRO A 264 -15.92 -21.16 24.87
CA PRO A 264 -15.65 -19.75 25.18
C PRO A 264 -14.56 -19.22 24.24
N PRO A 265 -14.57 -17.91 23.91
CA PRO A 265 -13.70 -17.35 22.88
C PRO A 265 -12.24 -17.56 23.26
N ARG A 266 -11.55 -18.46 22.56
CA ARG A 266 -10.11 -18.63 22.68
C ARG A 266 -9.45 -17.40 22.06
N ARG A 267 -8.49 -16.80 22.79
CA ARG A 267 -7.70 -15.65 22.33
C ARG A 267 -6.75 -16.00 21.17
N ASP A 268 -6.72 -17.26 20.77
CA ASP A 268 -5.75 -17.81 19.83
C ASP A 268 -6.44 -18.08 18.48
N GLY A 269 -6.92 -17.02 17.85
CA GLY A 269 -7.38 -17.07 16.47
C GLY A 269 -6.19 -17.03 15.54
N GLY A 270 -5.74 -18.20 15.05
CA GLY A 270 -4.77 -18.30 13.97
C GLY A 270 -5.30 -17.56 12.74
N ALA A 271 -4.79 -16.36 12.50
CA ALA A 271 -5.13 -15.55 11.35
C ALA A 271 -4.29 -16.00 10.16
N GLY A 272 -4.79 -17.00 9.42
CA GLY A 272 -4.33 -17.25 8.07
C GLY A 272 -4.55 -16.01 7.21
N VAL A 273 -3.59 -15.71 6.34
CA VAL A 273 -3.78 -14.68 5.30
C VAL A 273 -4.78 -15.25 4.30
N PHE A 274 -6.04 -14.86 4.43
CA PHE A 274 -7.10 -15.33 3.54
C PHE A 274 -7.43 -14.26 2.51
N SER A 275 -6.77 -14.32 1.36
CA SER A 275 -7.25 -13.70 0.13
C SER A 275 -8.49 -14.48 -0.34
N HIS A 276 -9.66 -13.85 -0.33
CA HIS A 276 -10.87 -14.43 -0.91
C HIS A 276 -11.04 -13.88 -2.31
N SER A 277 -10.40 -14.54 -3.28
CA SER A 277 -10.54 -14.23 -4.70
C SER A 277 -11.68 -15.04 -5.32
N LEU A 278 -12.49 -14.36 -6.14
CA LEU A 278 -13.49 -15.00 -6.98
C LEU A 278 -13.16 -14.73 -8.45
N LEU A 279 -13.17 -15.80 -9.24
CA LEU A 279 -12.95 -15.77 -10.68
C LEU A 279 -14.26 -16.08 -11.40
N LEU A 280 -14.72 -15.17 -12.26
CA LEU A 280 -15.80 -15.47 -13.18
C LEU A 280 -15.21 -16.08 -14.46
N ALA A 281 -15.28 -17.41 -14.52
CA ALA A 281 -14.89 -18.20 -15.69
C ALA A 281 -16.14 -18.54 -16.50
N THR A 282 -16.23 -18.05 -17.73
CA THR A 282 -17.21 -18.51 -18.70
C THR A 282 -16.61 -19.65 -19.52
N ARG A 283 -17.42 -20.66 -19.85
CA ARG A 283 -17.06 -21.68 -20.85
C ARG A 283 -16.95 -21.05 -22.24
#